data_AF-A0A444V6V7-F1
#
_entry.id   AF-A0A444V6V7-F1
#
_cell.length_a   1.000
_cell.length_b   1.000
_cell.length_c   1.000
_cell.angle_alpha   90.00
_cell.angle_beta   90.00
_cell.angle_gamma   90.00
#
_symmetry.space_group_name_H-M   'P 1'
#
loop_
_entity.id
_entity.type
_entity.pdbx_description
1 polymer ?
#
loop_
_entity_poly.entity_id
_entity_poly.type
_entity_poly.pdbx_seq_one_letter_code
_entity_poly.pdbx_strand_id
1 'polypeptide(L)'
;MRFCTMLFYKPEEVCRAAVCFCTMLFYKPEEVCRAAMRFCTMLFYKPEEVCRAAMRFCTMLFYKPEEVCRAAMRFCTMLFYKPEEVCRAAMRFCTMLFYKPEEVCRAAMRFCTMLFYKPEEVCRAAMRFCTMLFYKPEEVCRAAMRFCTMLFYKPEEVCRAAMRFCTMLFYKPEEVCRAAVCFCTMLFTADNCNELQMDRLP
;
A
#
# COMPACT_ATOMS: atom_id res chain seq x y z
N MET A 1 -28.88 -2.20 8.44
CA MET A 1 -29.00 -0.73 8.36
C MET A 1 -28.92 -0.27 6.91
N ARG A 2 -29.91 0.47 6.40
CA ARG A 2 -29.98 0.87 4.97
C ARG A 2 -29.17 2.15 4.65
N PHE A 3 -29.01 3.04 5.63
CA PHE A 3 -28.15 4.22 5.53
C PHE A 3 -27.82 4.68 6.95
N CYS A 4 -26.58 5.06 7.20
CA CYS A 4 -26.15 5.61 8.47
C CYS A 4 -25.32 6.88 8.21
N THR A 5 -25.63 7.97 8.89
CA THR A 5 -24.84 9.21 8.75
C THR A 5 -23.54 9.11 9.53
N MET A 6 -23.62 8.74 10.80
CA MET A 6 -22.47 8.60 11.67
C MET A 6 -22.64 7.36 12.54
N LEU A 7 -21.64 6.49 12.52
CA LEU A 7 -21.60 5.31 13.39
C LEU A 7 -20.26 5.28 14.13
N PHE A 8 -20.34 5.10 15.43
CA PHE A 8 -19.21 4.70 16.27
C PHE A 8 -19.45 3.26 16.68
N TYR A 9 -18.54 2.37 16.33
CA TYR A 9 -18.64 0.97 16.65
C TYR A 9 -17.33 0.50 17.25
N LYS A 10 -17.40 0.07 18.51
CA LYS A 10 -16.26 -0.43 19.28
C LYS A 10 -16.66 -1.73 19.98
N PRO A 11 -16.61 -2.86 19.27
CA PRO A 11 -16.80 -4.15 19.90
C PRO A 11 -15.52 -4.56 20.63
N GLU A 12 -15.67 -5.00 21.87
CA GLU A 12 -14.58 -5.51 22.71
C GLU A 12 -14.19 -6.92 22.24
N GLU A 13 -15.18 -7.80 22.02
CA GLU A 13 -14.93 -9.19 21.62
C GLU A 13 -15.05 -9.46 20.10
N VAL A 14 -15.13 -10.75 19.75
CA VAL A 14 -15.37 -11.27 18.40
C VAL A 14 -16.59 -10.66 17.73
N CYS A 15 -16.38 -9.95 16.62
CA CYS A 15 -17.46 -9.25 15.93
C CYS A 15 -17.51 -9.52 14.42
N ARG A 16 -18.74 -9.44 13.88
CA ARG A 16 -19.01 -9.44 12.44
C ARG A 16 -19.87 -8.25 12.07
N ALA A 17 -19.28 -7.29 11.37
CA ALA A 17 -19.96 -6.08 10.94
C ALA A 17 -20.23 -6.12 9.43
N ALA A 18 -21.46 -5.79 9.03
CA ALA A 18 -21.82 -5.58 7.64
C ALA A 18 -22.51 -4.23 7.49
N VAL A 19 -21.85 -3.29 6.81
CA VAL A 19 -22.35 -1.92 6.61
C VAL A 19 -22.58 -1.68 5.13
N CYS A 20 -23.82 -1.39 4.76
CA CYS A 20 -24.18 -1.12 3.37
C CYS A 20 -23.77 0.29 2.95
N PHE A 21 -24.19 1.31 3.71
CA PHE A 21 -23.92 2.71 3.41
C PHE A 21 -23.69 3.46 4.71
N CYS A 22 -22.56 4.14 4.82
CA CYS A 22 -22.27 5.03 5.93
C CYS A 22 -21.52 6.27 5.47
N THR A 23 -21.90 7.48 5.89
CA THR A 23 -21.10 8.67 5.54
C THR A 23 -19.84 8.75 6.40
N MET A 24 -19.94 8.54 7.72
CA MET A 24 -18.83 8.58 8.66
C MET A 24 -18.85 7.34 9.56
N LEU A 25 -17.83 6.48 9.47
CA LEU A 25 -17.69 5.33 10.36
C LEU A 25 -16.39 5.44 11.16
N PHE A 26 -16.50 5.26 12.47
CA PHE A 26 -15.38 4.98 13.36
C PHE A 26 -15.53 3.55 13.84
N TYR A 27 -14.64 2.68 13.39
CA TYR A 27 -14.64 1.28 13.75
C TYR A 27 -13.33 0.91 14.45
N LYS A 28 -13.43 0.55 15.73
CA LYS A 28 -12.29 0.16 16.55
C LYS A 28 -12.60 -1.13 17.32
N PRO A 29 -12.49 -2.29 16.67
CA PRO A 29 -12.58 -3.57 17.37
C PRO A 29 -11.29 -3.86 18.14
N GLU A 30 -11.41 -4.38 19.36
CA GLU A 30 -10.25 -4.72 20.19
C GLU A 30 -9.71 -6.09 19.78
N GLU A 31 -10.53 -7.14 19.83
CA GLU A 31 -10.10 -8.50 19.46
C GLU A 31 -10.32 -8.86 17.96
N VAL A 32 -11.01 -9.98 17.70
CA VAL A 32 -11.15 -10.60 16.39
C VAL A 32 -12.34 -10.06 15.62
N CYS A 33 -12.07 -9.38 14.50
CA CYS A 33 -13.13 -8.76 13.72
C CYS A 33 -13.16 -9.17 12.25
N ARG A 34 -14.39 -9.26 11.72
CA ARG A 34 -14.65 -9.32 10.27
C ARG A 34 -15.61 -8.22 9.87
N ALA A 35 -15.15 -7.31 9.03
CA ALA A 35 -15.97 -6.25 8.47
C ALA A 35 -16.13 -6.37 6.96
N ALA A 36 -17.37 -6.22 6.51
CA ALA A 36 -17.69 -6.04 5.11
C ALA A 36 -18.41 -4.70 4.93
N MET A 37 -17.85 -3.83 4.10
CA MET A 37 -18.46 -2.54 3.79
C MET A 37 -18.62 -2.33 2.30
N ARG A 38 -19.82 -1.88 1.91
CA ARG A 38 -20.12 -1.63 0.51
C ARG A 38 -19.79 -0.18 0.10
N PHE A 39 -20.24 0.80 0.87
CA PHE A 39 -19.94 2.21 0.62
C PHE A 39 -19.69 2.96 1.93
N CYS A 40 -18.58 3.70 1.97
CA CYS A 40 -18.30 4.62 3.05
C CYS A 40 -17.65 5.91 2.52
N THR A 41 -18.11 7.08 2.95
CA THR A 41 -17.44 8.33 2.55
C THR A 41 -16.13 8.48 3.32
N MET A 42 -16.19 8.42 4.65
CA MET A 42 -15.03 8.50 5.53
C MET A 42 -15.03 7.32 6.51
N LEU A 43 -13.95 6.55 6.51
CA LEU A 43 -13.73 5.49 7.49
C LEU A 43 -12.46 5.74 8.30
N PHE A 44 -12.59 5.64 9.61
CA PHE A 44 -11.48 5.41 10.52
C PHE A 44 -11.57 3.99 11.03
N TYR A 45 -10.65 3.13 10.59
CA TYR A 45 -10.61 1.74 11.00
C TYR A 45 -9.30 1.48 11.75
N LYS A 46 -9.43 1.13 13.03
CA LYS A 46 -8.30 0.88 13.93
C LYS A 46 -8.54 -0.39 14.75
N PRO A 47 -8.35 -1.56 14.15
CA PRO A 47 -8.39 -2.81 14.89
C PRO A 47 -7.09 -2.99 15.68
N GLU A 48 -7.18 -3.49 16.90
CA GLU A 48 -6.01 -3.72 17.77
C GLU A 48 -5.40 -5.09 17.42
N GLU A 49 -6.16 -6.18 17.55
CA GLU A 49 -5.65 -7.52 17.25
C GLU A 49 -5.90 -8.00 15.79
N VAL A 50 -6.71 -9.05 15.62
CA VAL A 50 -6.86 -9.79 14.37
C VAL A 50 -8.05 -9.32 13.56
N CYS A 51 -7.77 -8.75 12.39
CA CYS A 51 -8.83 -8.19 11.57
C CYS A 51 -8.86 -8.67 10.11
N ARG A 52 -10.08 -8.81 9.58
CA ARG A 52 -10.33 -8.97 8.15
C ARG A 52 -11.35 -7.95 7.67
N ALA A 53 -10.94 -7.09 6.75
CA ALA A 53 -11.83 -6.12 6.14
C ALA A 53 -11.95 -6.31 4.63
N ALA A 54 -13.17 -6.27 4.13
CA ALA A 54 -13.48 -6.19 2.71
C ALA A 54 -14.28 -4.92 2.44
N MET A 55 -13.75 -4.05 1.58
CA MET A 55 -14.40 -2.79 1.23
C MET A 55 -14.53 -2.61 -0.27
N ARG A 56 -15.73 -2.27 -0.72
CA ARG A 56 -16.00 -2.09 -2.14
C ARG A 56 -15.70 -0.67 -2.61
N PHE A 57 -16.18 0.34 -1.88
CA PHE A 57 -15.95 1.75 -2.20
C PHE A 57 -15.72 2.55 -0.92
N CYS A 58 -14.64 3.32 -0.90
CA CYS A 58 -14.40 4.30 0.14
C CYS A 58 -13.82 5.59 -0.44
N THR A 59 -14.33 6.76 -0.04
CA THR A 59 -13.72 8.01 -0.51
C THR A 59 -12.42 8.27 0.24
N MET A 60 -12.46 8.29 1.57
CA MET A 60 -11.30 8.47 2.43
C MET A 60 -11.24 7.37 3.48
N LEU A 61 -10.11 6.68 3.55
CA LEU A 61 -9.85 5.66 4.56
C LEU A 61 -8.59 6.00 5.35
N PHE A 62 -8.72 5.96 6.67
CA PHE A 62 -7.61 5.87 7.61
C PHE A 62 -7.64 4.47 8.20
N TYR A 63 -6.67 3.65 7.83
CA TYR A 63 -6.56 2.28 8.31
C TYR A 63 -5.26 2.11 9.09
N LYS A 64 -5.39 1.83 10.38
CA LYS A 64 -4.26 1.65 11.30
C LYS A 64 -4.47 0.41 12.17
N PRO A 65 -4.23 -0.79 11.63
CA PRO A 65 -4.20 -2.01 12.43
C PRO A 65 -2.90 -2.09 13.22
N GLU A 66 -2.99 -2.54 14.47
CA GLU A 66 -1.81 -2.69 15.34
C GLU A 66 -1.16 -4.05 15.04
N GLU A 67 -1.89 -5.16 15.19
CA GLU A 67 -1.33 -6.50 14.96
C GLU A 67 -1.60 -7.06 13.54
N VAL A 68 -2.42 -8.13 13.45
CA VAL A 68 -2.54 -8.98 12.27
C VAL A 68 -3.75 -8.58 11.43
N CYS A 69 -3.48 -8.08 10.23
CA CYS A 69 -4.55 -7.57 9.38
C CYS A 69 -4.56 -8.13 7.96
N ARG A 70 -5.79 -8.35 7.45
CA ARG A 70 -6.04 -8.61 6.03
C ARG A 70 -7.10 -7.67 5.49
N ALA A 71 -6.70 -6.84 4.53
CA ALA A 71 -7.62 -5.92 3.87
C ALA A 71 -7.71 -6.18 2.37
N ALA A 72 -8.94 -6.21 1.86
CA ALA A 72 -9.24 -6.23 0.44
C ALA A 72 -10.09 -5.01 0.09
N MET A 73 -9.60 -4.19 -0.82
CA MET A 73 -10.27 -2.97 -1.26
C MET A 73 -10.40 -2.91 -2.77
N ARG A 74 -11.61 -2.61 -3.25
CA ARG A 74 -11.85 -2.51 -4.69
C ARG A 74 -11.59 -1.10 -5.21
N PHE A 75 -12.12 -0.08 -4.55
CA PHE A 75 -11.94 1.32 -4.94
C PHE A 75 -11.75 2.19 -3.70
N CYS A 76 -10.71 3.02 -3.72
CA CYS A 76 -10.49 4.04 -2.71
C CYS A 76 -9.98 5.34 -3.36
N THR A 77 -10.52 6.50 -3.00
CA THR A 77 -9.96 7.76 -3.53
C THR A 77 -8.67 8.10 -2.80
N MET A 78 -8.72 8.18 -1.46
CA MET A 78 -7.54 8.44 -0.62
C MET A 78 -7.44 7.39 0.47
N LEU A 79 -6.28 6.76 0.58
CA LEU A 79 -5.97 5.83 1.66
C LEU A 79 -4.74 6.29 2.44
N PHE A 80 -4.87 6.34 3.75
CA PHE A 80 -3.76 6.32 4.69
C PHE A 80 -3.73 4.96 5.37
N TYR A 81 -2.72 4.17 5.05
CA TYR A 81 -2.56 2.83 5.59
C TYR A 81 -1.26 2.75 6.37
N LYS A 82 -1.38 2.50 7.68
CA LYS A 82 -0.26 2.41 8.61
C LYS A 82 -0.42 1.21 9.53
N PRO A 83 -0.14 0.00 9.03
CA PRO A 83 -0.07 -1.19 9.88
C PRO A 83 1.23 -1.19 10.67
N GLU A 84 1.16 -1.58 11.94
CA GLU A 84 2.33 -1.64 12.82
C GLU A 84 3.02 -3.00 12.60
N GLU A 85 2.33 -4.12 12.81
CA GLU A 85 2.93 -5.45 12.65
C GLU A 85 2.67 -6.11 11.26
N VAL A 86 1.86 -7.19 11.24
CA VAL A 86 1.74 -8.11 10.11
C VAL A 86 0.53 -7.79 9.26
N CYS A 87 0.79 -7.33 8.04
CA CYS A 87 -0.28 -6.90 7.16
C CYS A 87 -0.29 -7.53 5.77
N ARG A 88 -1.50 -7.83 5.29
CA ARG A 88 -1.75 -8.19 3.89
C ARG A 88 -2.84 -7.30 3.30
N ALA A 89 -2.48 -6.52 2.29
CA ALA A 89 -3.41 -5.65 1.58
C ALA A 89 -3.50 -6.01 0.10
N ALA A 90 -4.73 -6.08 -0.41
CA ALA A 90 -5.02 -6.19 -1.83
C ALA A 90 -5.90 -5.01 -2.25
N MET A 91 -5.42 -4.21 -3.19
CA MET A 91 -6.12 -3.05 -3.71
C MET A 91 -6.26 -3.11 -5.22
N ARG A 92 -7.47 -2.89 -5.74
CA ARG A 92 -7.68 -2.88 -7.19
C ARG A 92 -7.47 -1.48 -7.79
N PHE A 93 -8.05 -0.45 -7.18
CA PHE A 93 -7.91 0.93 -7.65
C PHE A 93 -7.77 1.86 -6.45
N CYS A 94 -6.75 2.73 -6.50
CA CYS A 94 -6.58 3.81 -5.54
C CYS A 94 -6.11 5.08 -6.24
N THR A 95 -6.70 6.24 -5.97
CA THR A 95 -6.19 7.49 -6.56
C THR A 95 -4.92 7.92 -5.84
N MET A 96 -4.97 8.06 -4.51
CA MET A 96 -3.81 8.40 -3.68
C MET A 96 -3.68 7.41 -2.53
N LEU A 97 -2.49 6.81 -2.40
CA LEU A 97 -2.16 5.94 -1.29
C LEU A 97 -0.92 6.47 -0.55
N PHE A 98 -1.06 6.62 0.76
CA PHE A 98 0.05 6.72 1.69
C PHE A 98 0.14 5.41 2.46
N TYR A 99 1.19 4.66 2.19
CA TYR A 99 1.40 3.36 2.82
C TYR A 99 2.71 3.37 3.60
N LYS A 100 2.61 3.21 4.91
CA LYS A 100 3.73 3.20 5.84
C LYS A 100 3.60 2.02 6.81
N PRO A 101 3.94 0.80 6.37
CA PRO A 101 4.05 -0.33 7.28
C PRO A 101 5.35 -0.24 8.09
N GLU A 102 5.27 -0.56 9.37
CA GLU A 102 6.44 -0.57 10.25
C GLU A 102 7.16 -1.91 10.09
N GLU A 103 6.50 -3.04 10.35
CA GLU A 103 7.13 -4.37 10.26
C GLU A 103 6.85 -5.11 8.92
N VAL A 104 6.16 -6.26 8.99
CA VAL A 104 6.06 -7.25 7.93
C VAL A 104 4.82 -7.01 7.07
N CYS A 105 5.06 -6.59 5.83
CA CYS A 105 3.97 -6.23 4.94
C CYS A 105 3.98 -6.93 3.57
N ARG A 106 2.77 -7.27 3.11
CA ARG A 106 2.53 -7.70 1.72
C ARG A 106 1.42 -6.89 1.09
N ALA A 107 1.74 -6.15 0.05
CA ALA A 107 0.79 -5.36 -0.70
C ALA A 107 0.73 -5.80 -2.17
N ALA A 108 -0.49 -5.96 -2.67
CA ALA A 108 -0.77 -6.14 -4.09
C ALA A 108 -1.70 -5.04 -4.57
N MET A 109 -1.26 -4.28 -5.57
CA MET A 109 -2.02 -3.17 -6.13
C MET A 109 -2.12 -3.27 -7.64
N ARG A 110 -3.33 -3.14 -8.19
CA ARG A 110 -3.52 -3.21 -9.64
C ARG A 110 -3.35 -1.84 -10.31
N PHE A 111 -3.96 -0.79 -9.77
CA PHE A 111 -3.86 0.56 -10.31
C PHE A 111 -3.76 1.57 -9.16
N CYS A 112 -2.78 2.46 -9.27
CA CYS A 112 -2.65 3.60 -8.37
C CYS A 112 -2.24 4.85 -9.14
N THR A 113 -2.87 6.00 -8.91
CA THR A 113 -2.40 7.24 -9.56
C THR A 113 -1.14 7.74 -8.85
N MET A 114 -1.20 7.95 -7.54
CA MET A 114 -0.07 8.37 -6.72
C MET A 114 0.12 7.46 -5.53
N LEU A 115 1.33 6.95 -5.35
CA LEU A 115 1.69 6.16 -4.19
C LEU A 115 2.90 6.75 -3.49
N PHE A 116 2.76 6.95 -2.18
CA PHE A 116 3.87 7.15 -1.25
C PHE A 116 4.01 5.88 -0.43
N TYR A 117 5.08 5.14 -0.68
CA TYR A 117 5.36 3.89 0.00
C TYR A 117 6.66 4.01 0.78
N LYS A 118 6.56 3.90 2.10
CA LYS A 118 7.68 3.99 3.04
C LYS A 118 7.60 2.85 4.06
N PRO A 119 7.99 1.63 3.69
CA PRO A 119 8.15 0.54 4.63
C PRO A 119 9.43 0.71 5.44
N GLU A 120 9.36 0.42 6.73
CA GLU A 120 10.51 0.50 7.64
C GLU A 120 11.28 -0.83 7.56
N GLU A 121 10.66 -1.97 7.88
CA GLU A 121 11.33 -3.28 7.87
C GLU A 121 11.10 -4.11 6.59
N VAL A 122 10.36 -5.22 6.70
CA VAL A 122 10.29 -6.29 5.70
C VAL A 122 9.07 -6.14 4.81
N CYS A 123 9.33 -5.77 3.55
CA CYS A 123 8.25 -5.43 2.63
C CYS A 123 8.24 -6.25 1.34
N ARG A 124 7.03 -6.64 0.91
CA ARG A 124 6.79 -7.17 -0.44
C ARG A 124 5.65 -6.43 -1.12
N ALA A 125 5.97 -5.74 -2.20
CA ALA A 125 4.98 -5.02 -3.00
C ALA A 125 4.94 -5.54 -4.44
N ALA A 126 3.73 -5.76 -4.94
CA ALA A 126 3.47 -6.04 -6.34
C ALA A 126 2.50 -4.99 -6.90
N MET A 127 2.93 -4.26 -7.93
CA MET A 127 2.13 -3.25 -8.61
C MET A 127 2.04 -3.50 -10.10
N ARG A 128 0.83 -3.38 -10.66
CA ARG A 128 0.66 -3.50 -12.11
C ARG A 128 0.80 -2.15 -12.82
N PHE A 129 0.15 -1.11 -12.32
CA PHE A 129 0.21 0.23 -12.91
C PHE A 129 0.28 1.29 -11.82
N CYS A 130 1.23 2.20 -11.94
CA CYS A 130 1.30 3.39 -11.12
C CYS A 130 1.69 4.61 -11.95
N THR A 131 1.00 5.74 -11.81
CA THR A 131 1.42 6.97 -12.51
C THR A 131 2.65 7.55 -11.83
N MET A 132 2.58 7.82 -10.53
CA MET A 132 3.71 8.32 -9.75
C MET A 132 3.92 7.47 -8.49
N LEU A 133 5.13 6.96 -8.32
CA LEU A 133 5.55 6.25 -7.13
C LEU A 133 6.71 6.97 -6.45
N PHE A 134 6.55 7.27 -5.16
CA PHE A 134 7.63 7.57 -4.25
C PHE A 134 7.86 6.36 -3.36
N TYR A 135 8.99 5.68 -3.55
CA TYR A 135 9.32 4.48 -2.82
C TYR A 135 10.62 4.69 -2.04
N LYS A 136 10.49 4.65 -0.71
CA LYS A 136 11.60 4.83 0.23
C LYS A 136 11.59 3.74 1.29
N PRO A 137 12.07 2.53 0.94
CA PRO A 137 12.26 1.48 1.93
C PRO A 137 13.52 1.73 2.76
N GLU A 138 13.43 1.48 4.06
CA GLU A 138 14.56 1.62 4.98
C GLU A 138 15.37 0.31 4.98
N GLU A 139 14.77 -0.83 5.32
CA GLU A 139 15.48 -2.12 5.38
C GLU A 139 15.26 -3.04 4.15
N VAL A 140 14.59 -4.20 4.36
CA VAL A 140 14.56 -5.32 3.42
C VAL A 140 13.30 -5.31 2.57
N CYS A 141 13.48 -4.92 1.31
CA CYS A 141 12.34 -4.72 0.43
C CYS A 141 12.42 -5.45 -0.91
N ARG A 142 11.27 -5.99 -1.32
CA ARG A 142 11.07 -6.56 -2.66
C ARG A 142 9.88 -5.92 -3.34
N ALA A 143 10.16 -5.24 -4.45
CA ALA A 143 9.14 -4.61 -5.28
C ALA A 143 9.14 -5.20 -6.70
N ALA A 144 7.95 -5.53 -7.18
CA ALA A 144 7.73 -5.87 -8.58
C ALA A 144 6.73 -4.90 -9.18
N MET A 145 7.11 -4.20 -10.25
CA MET A 145 6.27 -3.23 -10.93
C MET A 145 6.23 -3.49 -12.43
N ARG A 146 5.02 -3.52 -13.00
CA ARG A 146 4.88 -3.73 -14.45
C ARG A 146 4.99 -2.42 -15.23
N PHE A 147 4.29 -1.38 -14.81
CA PHE A 147 4.30 -0.08 -15.48
C PHE A 147 4.34 1.05 -14.45
N CYS A 148 5.27 1.98 -14.63
CA CYS A 148 5.34 3.24 -13.93
C CYS A 148 5.52 4.38 -14.92
N THR A 149 4.82 5.49 -14.76
CA THR A 149 5.22 6.71 -15.48
C THR A 149 6.46 7.28 -14.78
N MET A 150 6.34 7.62 -13.50
CA MET A 150 7.43 8.23 -12.72
C MET A 150 7.70 7.45 -11.46
N LEU A 151 8.96 7.04 -11.27
CA LEU A 151 9.42 6.42 -10.04
C LEU A 151 10.53 7.26 -9.40
N PHE A 152 10.33 7.61 -8.13
CA PHE A 152 11.38 8.04 -7.22
C PHE A 152 11.69 6.91 -6.27
N TYR A 153 12.87 6.31 -6.42
CA TYR A 153 13.29 5.16 -5.64
C TYR A 153 14.55 5.50 -4.84
N LYS A 154 14.39 5.51 -3.51
CA LYS A 154 15.44 5.83 -2.55
C LYS A 154 15.51 4.78 -1.45
N PRO A 155 16.06 3.59 -1.76
CA PRO A 155 16.30 2.57 -0.75
C PRO A 155 17.53 2.89 0.09
N GLU A 156 17.47 2.59 1.39
CA GLU A 156 18.59 2.78 2.31
C GLU A 156 19.45 1.51 2.34
N GLU A 157 18.88 0.36 2.71
CA GLU A 157 19.63 -0.91 2.83
C GLU A 157 19.42 -1.90 1.65
N VAL A 158 18.84 -3.08 1.94
CA VAL A 158 18.81 -4.26 1.05
C VAL A 158 17.52 -4.31 0.26
N CYS A 159 17.59 -3.82 -0.98
CA CYS A 159 16.40 -3.78 -1.82
C CYS A 159 16.55 -4.52 -3.16
N ARG A 160 15.46 -5.19 -3.54
CA ARG A 160 15.30 -5.81 -4.87
C ARG A 160 14.09 -5.24 -5.58
N ALA A 161 14.32 -4.56 -6.69
CA ALA A 161 13.28 -4.03 -7.56
C ALA A 161 13.34 -4.68 -8.94
N ALA A 162 12.18 -5.11 -9.43
CA ALA A 162 12.01 -5.52 -10.81
C ALA A 162 10.95 -4.64 -11.47
N MET A 163 11.32 -3.92 -12.53
CA MET A 163 10.42 -3.06 -13.28
C MET A 163 10.43 -3.42 -14.75
N ARG A 164 9.25 -3.60 -15.36
CA ARG A 164 9.20 -3.82 -16.82
C ARG A 164 9.27 -2.52 -17.61
N PHE A 165 8.42 -1.55 -17.29
CA PHE A 165 8.35 -0.29 -18.01
C PHE A 165 8.32 0.89 -17.05
N CYS A 166 9.20 1.85 -17.29
CA CYS A 166 9.26 3.14 -16.63
C CYS A 166 9.39 4.24 -17.67
N THR A 167 8.75 5.40 -17.51
CA THR A 167 9.13 6.56 -18.34
C THR A 167 10.29 7.32 -17.72
N MET A 168 10.18 7.74 -16.45
CA MET A 168 11.31 8.36 -15.76
C MET A 168 11.57 7.71 -14.41
N LEU A 169 12.83 7.34 -14.19
CA LEU A 169 13.32 6.73 -12.97
C LEU A 169 14.36 7.64 -12.32
N PHE A 170 14.10 8.07 -11.10
CA PHE A 170 15.08 8.66 -10.20
C PHE A 170 15.49 7.61 -9.19
N TYR A 171 16.76 7.23 -9.22
CA TYR A 171 17.29 6.16 -8.40
C TYR A 171 18.47 6.65 -7.58
N LYS A 172 18.35 6.52 -6.26
CA LYS A 172 19.38 6.90 -5.29
C LYS A 172 19.43 5.86 -4.16
N PRO A 173 20.16 4.76 -4.34
CA PRO A 173 20.41 3.79 -3.28
C PRO A 173 21.56 4.26 -2.37
N GLU A 174 21.52 3.89 -1.09
CA GLU A 174 22.64 4.13 -0.15
C GLU A 174 23.55 2.90 -0.03
N GLU A 175 22.98 1.69 0.02
CA GLU A 175 23.74 0.44 0.13
C GLU A 175 23.46 -0.60 -1.00
N VAL A 176 23.08 -1.83 -0.62
CA VAL A 176 23.01 -3.01 -1.50
C VAL A 176 21.67 -3.09 -2.20
N CYS A 177 21.60 -2.48 -3.38
CA CYS A 177 20.38 -2.46 -4.16
C CYS A 177 20.53 -3.12 -5.53
N ARG A 178 19.65 -4.10 -5.79
CA ARG A 178 19.49 -4.74 -7.09
C ARG A 178 18.24 -4.23 -7.76
N ALA A 179 18.40 -3.56 -8.88
CA ALA A 179 17.29 -3.10 -9.70
C ALA A 179 17.44 -3.61 -11.13
N ALA A 180 16.42 -4.30 -11.61
CA ALA A 180 16.30 -4.71 -13.00
C ALA A 180 15.19 -3.88 -13.65
N VAL A 181 15.52 -3.14 -14.71
CA VAL A 181 14.55 -2.33 -15.47
C VAL A 181 14.63 -2.70 -16.93
N CYS A 182 13.58 -3.34 -17.48
CA CYS A 182 13.61 -3.76 -18.89
C CYS A 182 13.52 -2.58 -19.84
N PHE A 183 12.72 -1.56 -19.52
CA PHE A 183 12.55 -0.38 -20.37
C PHE A 183 12.42 0.87 -19.50
N CYS A 184 13.32 1.83 -19.72
CA CYS A 184 13.22 3.16 -19.13
C CYS A 184 13.60 4.21 -20.19
N THR A 185 12.76 5.24 -20.38
CA THR A 185 13.08 6.31 -21.33
C THR A 185 14.10 7.29 -20.76
N MET A 186 14.01 7.62 -19.47
CA MET A 186 14.89 8.56 -18.79
C MET A 186 15.31 8.01 -17.42
N LEU A 187 16.61 7.84 -17.22
CA LEU A 187 17.19 7.39 -15.95
C LEU A 187 18.06 8.49 -15.36
N PHE A 188 17.82 8.80 -14.09
CA PHE A 188 18.64 9.66 -13.25
C PHE A 188 19.16 8.86 -12.08
N THR A 189 20.47 8.63 -12.02
CA THR A 189 21.14 7.96 -10.91
C THR A 189 22.07 8.93 -10.19
N ALA A 190 21.98 8.99 -8.87
CA ALA A 190 23.05 9.54 -8.05
C ALA A 190 23.84 8.34 -7.50
N ASP A 191 25.17 8.34 -7.71
CA ASP A 191 26.16 7.40 -7.16
C ASP A 191 26.38 6.04 -7.88
N ASN A 192 27.59 5.51 -7.68
CA ASN A 192 28.15 4.29 -8.28
C ASN A 192 27.39 3.04 -7.84
N CYS A 193 26.27 2.76 -8.48
CA CYS A 193 25.48 1.57 -8.18
C CYS A 193 26.11 0.31 -8.81
N ASN A 194 26.45 -0.68 -7.98
CA ASN A 194 27.20 -1.86 -8.43
C ASN A 194 26.38 -2.84 -9.29
N GLU A 195 25.03 -2.82 -9.29
CA GLU A 195 24.21 -3.83 -10.00
C GLU A 195 22.85 -3.30 -10.51
N LEU A 196 22.81 -2.18 -11.25
CA LEU A 196 21.62 -1.80 -12.02
C LEU A 196 21.68 -2.47 -13.41
N GLN A 197 20.77 -3.42 -13.66
CA GLN A 197 20.66 -4.07 -14.96
C GLN A 197 19.56 -3.40 -15.78
N MET A 198 19.93 -2.89 -16.96
CA MET A 198 19.02 -2.33 -17.93
C MET A 198 19.18 -3.01 -19.28
N ASP A 199 18.11 -3.58 -19.78
CA ASP A 199 18.04 -4.00 -21.17
C ASP A 199 17.79 -2.74 -22.01
N ARG A 200 18.71 -2.39 -22.90
CA ARG A 200 18.49 -1.35 -23.92
C ARG A 200 17.91 -2.01 -25.17
N LEU A 201 16.91 -1.40 -25.80
CA LEU A 201 16.51 -1.79 -27.16
C LEU A 201 17.61 -1.33 -28.16
N PRO A 202 17.72 -1.99 -29.33
CA PRO A 202 18.49 -1.46 -30.46
C PRO A 202 18.02 -0.07 -30.89
#